data_AF-A0A137RL51-F1
#
_entry.id   AF-A0A137RL51-F1
#
_cell.length_a   1.000
_cell.length_b   1.000
_cell.length_c   1.000
_cell.angle_alpha   90.00
_cell.angle_beta   90.00
_cell.angle_gamma   90.00
#
_symmetry.space_group_name_H-M   'P 1'
#
loop_
_entity.id
_entity.type
_entity.pdbx_description
1 polymer ?
#
loop_
_entity_poly.entity_id
_entity_poly.type
_entity_poly.pdbx_seq_one_letter_code
_entity_poly.pdbx_strand_id
1 'polypeptide(L)'
;MKGNVFASLVSITNGLHRNNRSEREFNILNSELKKLPKATNAAFKINFKRPLNSKKEYYFKLISNDTETELAGLKSEFPTDAGEPESKYRYTRQFNKYDKYLKDIAKYIKKQSINNDLGDDTDYIINYLKVSAIRLYIELQEQYGQFSDTALFSIQEIAEKYFNDTDFDTSVFVKLEADKKEVVKKPSKQKSKHKTSFGYKNRDTSKLLSVIKQLHFRIELLDNRTTPEQLEKLLLAENFNDIDYLIYLQCETTQFSYVVKELKSYFHNLKPTTIERSGKFITKTGAALRAGNLYKNKIDSPKEKEEIDKTIQQLQ
;
A
#
# COMPACT_ATOMS: atom_id res chain seq x y z
N MET A 1 27.15 -7.12 18.12
CA MET A 1 25.95 -6.73 18.89
C MET A 1 25.08 -7.97 19.00
N LYS A 2 24.62 -8.36 20.21
CA LYS A 2 23.61 -9.42 20.35
C LYS A 2 22.23 -8.77 20.22
N GLY A 3 21.49 -9.10 19.16
CA GLY A 3 20.18 -8.52 18.86
C GLY A 3 20.16 -7.66 17.58
N ASN A 4 18.97 -7.42 17.07
CA ASN A 4 18.72 -6.62 15.85
C ASN A 4 19.16 -5.15 16.04
N VAL A 5 19.82 -4.60 15.02
CA VAL A 5 20.44 -3.26 15.01
C VAL A 5 19.46 -2.14 15.34
N PHE A 6 18.21 -2.24 14.88
CA PHE A 6 17.15 -1.25 15.13
C PHE A 6 16.84 -1.09 16.62
N ALA A 7 16.93 -2.15 17.41
CA ALA A 7 16.77 -2.07 18.86
C ALA A 7 18.08 -1.72 19.57
N SER A 8 19.22 -2.24 19.09
CA SER A 8 20.49 -2.05 19.81
C SER A 8 21.01 -0.61 19.74
N LEU A 9 20.88 0.07 18.60
CA LEU A 9 21.43 1.43 18.44
C LEU A 9 20.71 2.48 19.26
N VAL A 10 19.44 2.25 19.57
CA VAL A 10 18.59 3.16 20.34
C VAL A 10 18.42 2.71 21.80
N SER A 11 19.07 1.62 22.19
CA SER A 11 19.05 1.11 23.56
C SER A 11 19.67 2.11 24.54
N ILE A 12 19.12 2.19 25.75
CA ILE A 12 19.66 3.02 26.83
C ILE A 12 21.01 2.48 27.32
N THR A 13 21.20 1.16 27.31
CA THR A 13 22.38 0.51 27.88
C THR A 13 23.54 0.43 26.90
N ASN A 14 23.25 0.17 25.62
CA ASN A 14 24.26 -0.12 24.59
C ASN A 14 24.06 0.69 23.30
N GLY A 15 23.28 1.77 23.37
CA GLY A 15 22.97 2.61 22.20
C GLY A 15 24.17 3.35 21.64
N LEU A 16 23.96 4.02 20.51
CA LEU A 16 25.01 4.70 19.76
C LEU A 16 25.76 5.74 20.60
N HIS A 17 25.06 6.44 21.50
CA HIS A 17 25.63 7.42 22.44
C HIS A 17 26.69 6.83 23.41
N ARG A 18 26.78 5.51 23.54
CA ARG A 18 27.81 4.83 24.34
C ARG A 18 29.02 4.38 23.51
N ASN A 19 28.98 4.48 22.19
CA ASN A 19 30.09 4.03 21.36
C ASN A 19 31.14 5.14 21.18
N ASN A 20 32.25 4.96 21.90
CA ASN A 20 33.42 5.85 21.93
C ASN A 20 34.66 5.26 21.22
N ARG A 21 34.48 4.25 20.35
CA ARG A 21 35.58 3.69 19.56
C ARG A 21 36.23 4.74 18.68
N SER A 22 37.53 4.58 18.49
CA SER A 22 38.36 5.38 17.60
C SER A 22 38.13 5.06 16.12
N GLU A 23 38.55 5.97 15.25
CA GLU A 23 38.52 5.78 13.79
C GLU A 23 39.29 4.51 13.37
N ARG A 24 40.42 4.20 14.03
CA ARG A 24 41.21 2.99 13.75
C ARG A 24 40.43 1.72 14.06
N GLU A 25 39.70 1.69 15.18
CA GLU A 25 38.86 0.55 15.53
C GLU A 25 37.71 0.37 14.54
N PHE A 26 37.10 1.47 14.07
CA PHE A 26 36.08 1.37 13.02
C PHE A 26 36.64 0.90 11.69
N ASN A 27 37.87 1.24 11.34
CA ASN A 27 38.55 0.69 10.16
C ASN A 27 38.71 -0.84 10.25
N ILE A 28 39.12 -1.34 11.42
CA ILE A 28 39.22 -2.80 11.67
C ILE A 28 37.83 -3.44 11.53
N LEU A 29 36.81 -2.89 12.20
CA LEU A 29 35.44 -3.40 12.10
C LEU A 29 34.89 -3.38 10.67
N ASN A 30 35.22 -2.35 9.88
CA ASN A 30 34.83 -2.27 8.47
C ASN A 30 35.48 -3.34 7.61
N SER A 31 36.71 -3.76 7.93
CA SER A 31 37.42 -4.83 7.23
C SER A 31 36.83 -6.22 7.53
N GLU A 32 36.31 -6.40 8.74
CA GLU A 32 35.68 -7.65 9.19
C GLU A 32 34.22 -7.76 8.74
N LEU A 33 33.51 -6.63 8.62
CA LEU A 33 32.09 -6.60 8.29
C LEU A 33 31.85 -6.82 6.79
N LYS A 34 31.49 -8.04 6.43
CA LYS A 34 31.07 -8.39 5.06
C LYS A 34 29.73 -7.74 4.71
N LYS A 35 29.65 -7.12 3.54
CA LYS A 35 28.39 -6.62 2.99
C LYS A 35 27.53 -7.79 2.52
N LEU A 36 26.28 -7.82 2.97
CA LEU A 36 25.32 -8.84 2.55
C LEU A 36 24.70 -8.48 1.19
N PRO A 37 24.27 -9.50 0.41
CA PRO A 37 23.53 -9.25 -0.81
C PRO A 37 22.21 -8.53 -0.49
N LYS A 38 21.73 -7.72 -1.45
CA LYS A 38 20.42 -7.07 -1.34
C LYS A 38 19.31 -8.12 -1.38
N ALA A 39 18.24 -7.89 -0.63
CA ALA A 39 17.05 -8.71 -0.65
C ALA A 39 16.43 -8.71 -2.06
N THR A 40 16.20 -9.89 -2.60
CA THR A 40 15.64 -10.06 -3.96
C THR A 40 14.17 -9.68 -4.05
N ASN A 41 13.49 -9.59 -2.90
CA ASN A 41 12.09 -9.22 -2.77
C ASN A 41 11.89 -7.74 -2.37
N ALA A 42 12.92 -6.90 -2.36
CA ALA A 42 12.76 -5.48 -2.05
C ALA A 42 12.01 -4.74 -3.17
N ALA A 43 10.97 -3.99 -2.82
CA ALA A 43 10.23 -3.11 -3.71
C ALA A 43 10.79 -1.68 -3.71
N PHE A 44 11.61 -1.31 -2.71
CA PHE A 44 12.20 0.03 -2.59
C PHE A 44 13.69 -0.06 -2.33
N LYS A 45 14.43 0.93 -2.82
CA LYS A 45 15.81 1.22 -2.42
C LYS A 45 15.87 2.58 -1.73
N ILE A 46 16.81 2.72 -0.80
CA ILE A 46 17.13 4.00 -0.17
C ILE A 46 18.29 4.65 -0.94
N ASN A 47 18.10 5.91 -1.36
CA ASN A 47 19.13 6.78 -1.87
C ASN A 47 19.55 7.78 -0.78
N PHE A 48 20.46 7.37 0.10
CA PHE A 48 20.94 8.18 1.20
C PHE A 48 22.36 8.70 0.93
N LYS A 49 22.72 9.84 1.53
CA LYS A 49 24.06 10.44 1.40
C LYS A 49 25.14 9.41 1.74
N ARG A 50 26.23 9.38 0.97
CA ARG A 50 27.36 8.45 1.21
C ARG A 50 28.06 8.77 2.55
N PRO A 51 28.49 7.75 3.32
CA PRO A 51 29.28 7.98 4.53
C PRO A 51 30.67 8.54 4.17
N LEU A 52 31.17 9.48 4.98
CA LEU A 52 32.43 10.20 4.75
C LEU A 52 33.54 9.88 5.78
N ASN A 53 33.28 8.99 6.73
CA ASN A 53 34.26 8.51 7.70
C ASN A 53 33.97 7.05 8.09
N SER A 54 34.90 6.44 8.82
CA SER A 54 34.88 5.01 9.15
C SER A 54 33.71 4.65 10.06
N LYS A 55 33.36 5.51 11.01
CA LYS A 55 32.22 5.30 11.91
C LYS A 55 30.90 5.27 11.15
N LYS A 56 30.63 6.28 10.31
CA LYS A 56 29.44 6.33 9.44
C LYS A 56 29.41 5.15 8.49
N GLU A 57 30.55 4.76 7.90
CA GLU A 57 30.63 3.63 6.98
C GLU A 57 30.28 2.30 7.67
N TYR A 58 30.84 2.06 8.86
CA TYR A 58 30.58 0.85 9.63
C TYR A 58 29.09 0.73 9.94
N TYR A 59 28.47 1.79 10.47
CA TYR A 59 27.06 1.76 10.81
C TYR A 59 26.14 1.74 9.60
N PHE A 60 26.52 2.39 8.50
CA PHE A 60 25.78 2.29 7.25
C PHE A 60 25.74 0.84 6.75
N LYS A 61 26.89 0.14 6.73
CA LYS A 61 26.96 -1.29 6.38
C LYS A 61 26.14 -2.15 7.33
N LEU A 62 26.28 -1.90 8.64
CA LEU A 62 25.60 -2.68 9.67
C LEU A 62 24.07 -2.56 9.57
N ILE A 63 23.55 -1.33 9.47
CA ILE A 63 22.11 -1.07 9.29
C ILE A 63 21.62 -1.64 7.96
N SER A 64 22.40 -1.46 6.88
CA SER A 64 22.05 -2.02 5.58
C SER A 64 21.94 -3.55 5.64
N ASN A 65 22.90 -4.24 6.24
CA ASN A 65 22.90 -5.70 6.36
C ASN A 65 21.66 -6.21 7.12
N ASP A 66 21.35 -5.59 8.27
CA ASP A 66 20.17 -5.97 9.06
C ASP A 66 18.86 -5.67 8.32
N THR A 67 18.80 -4.54 7.60
CA THR A 67 17.63 -4.19 6.77
C THR A 67 17.41 -5.23 5.67
N GLU A 68 18.45 -5.58 4.91
CA GLU A 68 18.33 -6.57 3.84
C GLU A 68 18.03 -7.98 4.39
N THR A 69 18.52 -8.33 5.59
CA THR A 69 18.20 -9.59 6.28
C THR A 69 16.73 -9.64 6.67
N GLU A 70 16.20 -8.57 7.27
CA GLU A 70 14.79 -8.44 7.62
C GLU A 70 13.90 -8.53 6.39
N LEU A 71 14.26 -7.83 5.30
CA LEU A 71 13.51 -7.88 4.05
C LEU A 71 13.53 -9.28 3.41
N ALA A 72 14.69 -9.93 3.34
CA ALA A 72 14.78 -11.29 2.81
C ALA A 72 13.92 -12.28 3.62
N GLY A 73 13.85 -12.10 4.94
CA GLY A 73 13.02 -12.89 5.85
C GLY A 73 11.52 -12.69 5.70
N LEU A 74 11.05 -11.55 5.14
CA LEU A 74 9.62 -11.32 4.93
C LEU A 74 8.97 -12.40 4.07
N LYS A 75 9.67 -12.86 3.01
CA LYS A 75 9.10 -13.88 2.11
C LYS A 75 8.77 -15.18 2.84
N SER A 76 9.59 -15.59 3.81
CA SER A 76 9.31 -16.79 4.62
C SER A 76 8.20 -16.59 5.65
N GLU A 77 7.90 -15.35 6.03
CA GLU A 77 6.81 -15.04 6.95
C GLU A 77 5.43 -15.06 6.27
N PHE A 78 5.36 -15.17 4.93
CA PHE A 78 4.09 -15.23 4.18
C PHE A 78 4.12 -16.36 3.15
N PRO A 79 4.01 -17.64 3.59
CA PRO A 79 4.03 -18.77 2.69
C PRO A 79 2.71 -18.86 1.89
N THR A 80 2.77 -19.41 0.68
CA THR A 80 1.65 -19.38 -0.28
C THR A 80 0.47 -20.27 0.11
N ASP A 81 0.69 -21.22 1.02
CA ASP A 81 -0.29 -22.17 1.56
C ASP A 81 -0.92 -21.70 2.89
N ALA A 82 -0.47 -20.57 3.46
CA ALA A 82 -1.09 -20.01 4.66
C ALA A 82 -2.52 -19.53 4.38
N GLY A 83 -3.43 -19.81 5.33
CA GLY A 83 -4.78 -19.26 5.31
C GLY A 83 -4.82 -17.75 5.55
N GLU A 84 -5.94 -17.10 5.20
CA GLU A 84 -6.12 -15.66 5.42
C GLU A 84 -5.99 -15.26 6.91
N PRO A 85 -6.61 -15.95 7.89
CA PRO A 85 -6.46 -15.59 9.30
C PRO A 85 -5.02 -15.66 9.80
N GLU A 86 -4.27 -16.67 9.34
CA GLU A 86 -2.86 -16.84 9.67
C GLU A 86 -2.01 -15.72 9.04
N SER A 87 -2.26 -15.38 7.78
CA SER A 87 -1.56 -14.29 7.08
C SER A 87 -1.81 -12.93 7.74
N LYS A 88 -3.04 -12.68 8.22
CA LYS A 88 -3.38 -11.48 9.00
C LYS A 88 -2.64 -11.43 10.35
N TYR A 89 -2.57 -12.55 11.06
CA TYR A 89 -1.81 -12.65 12.31
C TYR A 89 -0.32 -12.37 12.06
N ARG A 90 0.27 -12.98 11.03
CA ARG A 90 1.67 -12.78 10.63
C ARG A 90 1.95 -11.33 10.22
N TYR A 91 1.05 -10.73 9.45
CA TYR A 91 1.11 -9.31 9.13
C TYR A 91 1.11 -8.44 10.38
N THR A 92 0.16 -8.66 11.28
CA THR A 92 0.03 -7.88 12.53
C THR A 92 1.28 -8.01 13.40
N ARG A 93 1.85 -9.21 13.51
CA ARG A 93 3.11 -9.46 14.23
C ARG A 93 4.25 -8.66 13.63
N GLN A 94 4.40 -8.68 12.31
CA GLN A 94 5.48 -7.96 11.63
C GLN A 94 5.29 -6.44 11.68
N PHE A 95 4.05 -5.99 11.52
CA PHE A 95 3.65 -4.59 11.67
C PHE A 95 4.02 -4.07 13.06
N ASN A 96 3.64 -4.80 14.13
CA ASN A 96 3.94 -4.42 15.51
C ASN A 96 5.45 -4.35 15.77
N LYS A 97 6.24 -5.22 15.14
CA LYS A 97 7.71 -5.17 15.20
C LYS A 97 8.26 -3.88 14.60
N TYR A 98 7.83 -3.51 13.39
CA TYR A 98 8.30 -2.29 12.71
C TYR A 98 7.75 -1.01 13.34
N ASP A 99 6.51 -1.02 13.81
CA ASP A 99 5.92 0.06 14.61
C ASP A 99 6.75 0.32 15.87
N LYS A 100 7.19 -0.73 16.56
CA LYS A 100 8.08 -0.63 17.71
C LYS A 100 9.43 0.00 17.34
N TYR A 101 10.05 -0.40 16.23
CA TYR A 101 11.30 0.21 15.78
C TYR A 101 11.16 1.71 15.55
N LEU A 102 10.10 2.14 14.85
CA LEU A 102 9.84 3.55 14.59
C LEU A 102 9.64 4.34 15.89
N LYS A 103 8.87 3.80 16.84
CA LYS A 103 8.65 4.42 18.17
C LYS A 103 9.93 4.54 18.98
N ASP A 104 10.74 3.49 19.02
CA ASP A 104 12.00 3.46 19.79
C ASP A 104 13.01 4.46 19.18
N ILE A 105 13.10 4.55 17.85
CA ILE A 105 13.92 5.55 17.15
C ILE A 105 13.44 6.96 17.42
N ALA A 106 12.13 7.23 17.31
CA ALA A 106 11.56 8.56 17.58
C ALA A 106 11.84 9.01 19.02
N LYS A 107 11.69 8.11 19.99
CA LYS A 107 12.04 8.37 21.39
C LYS A 107 13.52 8.70 21.57
N TYR A 108 14.40 7.99 20.86
CA TYR A 108 15.84 8.23 20.91
C TYR A 108 16.22 9.58 20.28
N ILE A 109 15.65 9.91 19.12
CA ILE A 109 15.83 11.19 18.44
C ILE A 109 15.49 12.35 19.38
N LYS A 110 14.30 12.29 20.01
CA LYS A 110 13.87 13.31 20.97
C LYS A 110 14.79 13.40 22.19
N LYS A 111 15.25 12.26 22.72
CA LYS A 111 16.09 12.23 23.92
C LYS A 111 17.51 12.76 23.69
N GLN A 112 18.09 12.47 22.53
CA GLN A 112 19.46 12.85 22.20
C GLN A 112 19.53 14.13 21.35
N SER A 113 18.39 14.80 21.11
CA SER A 113 18.29 15.99 20.26
C SER A 113 18.93 15.79 18.89
N ILE A 114 18.61 14.65 18.26
CA ILE A 114 19.12 14.30 16.94
C ILE A 114 18.52 15.23 15.91
N ASN A 115 19.37 15.87 15.10
CA ASN A 115 18.95 16.79 14.05
C ASN A 115 19.04 16.12 12.67
N ASN A 116 18.58 16.81 11.63
CA ASN A 116 18.72 16.37 10.24
C ASN A 116 20.10 16.73 9.63
N ASP A 117 21.06 17.22 10.44
CA ASP A 117 22.40 17.51 9.97
C ASP A 117 23.21 16.23 9.74
N LEU A 118 23.35 15.83 8.47
CA LEU A 118 24.13 14.65 8.08
C LEU A 118 25.65 14.83 8.23
N GLY A 119 26.10 16.02 8.66
CA GLY A 119 27.49 16.34 9.00
C GLY A 119 27.96 15.65 10.28
N ASP A 120 27.14 15.63 11.34
CA ASP A 120 27.43 14.92 12.58
C ASP A 120 27.36 13.39 12.39
N ASP A 121 28.17 12.65 13.15
CA ASP A 121 28.21 11.19 13.08
C ASP A 121 26.93 10.54 13.61
N THR A 122 26.45 11.02 14.77
CA THR A 122 25.29 10.48 15.45
C THR A 122 24.03 10.78 14.65
N ASP A 123 23.88 12.02 14.20
CA ASP A 123 22.74 12.45 13.40
C ASP A 123 22.66 11.70 12.08
N TYR A 124 23.77 11.56 11.36
CA TYR A 124 23.83 10.75 10.15
C TYR A 124 23.36 9.31 10.39
N ILE A 125 23.90 8.65 11.42
CA ILE A 125 23.63 7.23 11.67
C ILE A 125 22.16 7.02 12.07
N ILE A 126 21.62 7.88 12.93
CA ILE A 126 20.23 7.76 13.40
C ILE A 126 19.24 8.14 12.29
N ASN A 127 19.53 9.14 11.45
CA ASN A 127 18.69 9.43 10.29
C ASN A 127 18.73 8.28 9.27
N TYR A 128 19.88 7.65 9.06
CA TYR A 128 19.94 6.46 8.21
C TYR A 128 19.14 5.28 8.81
N LEU A 129 19.16 5.12 10.14
CA LEU A 129 18.33 4.14 10.84
C LEU A 129 16.83 4.43 10.70
N LYS A 130 16.42 5.71 10.84
CA LYS A 130 15.05 6.20 10.63
C LYS A 130 14.54 5.83 9.25
N VAL A 131 15.27 6.20 8.18
CA VAL A 131 14.81 5.91 6.81
C VAL A 131 14.81 4.40 6.52
N SER A 132 15.73 3.63 7.12
CA SER A 132 15.77 2.16 7.00
C SER A 132 14.58 1.49 7.69
N ALA A 133 14.14 2.00 8.84
CA ALA A 133 12.95 1.49 9.54
C ALA A 133 11.67 1.85 8.79
N ILE A 134 11.59 3.07 8.23
CA ILE A 134 10.49 3.46 7.34
C ILE A 134 10.43 2.52 6.13
N ARG A 135 11.58 2.18 5.51
CA ARG A 135 11.64 1.22 4.40
C ARG A 135 11.05 -0.14 4.78
N LEU A 136 11.43 -0.71 5.92
CA LEU A 136 10.86 -1.98 6.38
C LEU A 136 9.32 -1.92 6.49
N TYR A 137 8.80 -0.82 7.02
CA TYR A 137 7.37 -0.61 7.17
C TYR A 137 6.65 -0.53 5.82
N ILE A 138 7.13 0.29 4.90
CA ILE A 138 6.50 0.44 3.57
C ILE A 138 6.67 -0.79 2.69
N GLU A 139 7.73 -1.56 2.86
CA GLU A 139 7.93 -2.84 2.17
C GLU A 139 6.89 -3.87 2.61
N LEU A 140 6.59 -3.94 3.91
CA LEU A 140 5.51 -4.78 4.44
C LEU A 140 4.15 -4.38 3.86
N GLN A 141 3.84 -3.08 3.83
CA GLN A 141 2.56 -2.61 3.29
C GLN A 141 2.44 -2.84 1.77
N GLU A 142 3.50 -2.60 1.00
CA GLU A 142 3.49 -2.79 -0.45
C GLU A 142 3.33 -4.26 -0.83
N GLN A 143 4.01 -5.17 -0.13
CA GLN A 143 4.00 -6.59 -0.47
C GLN A 143 2.82 -7.36 0.16
N TYR A 144 2.38 -6.96 1.35
CA TYR A 144 1.47 -7.75 2.18
C TYR A 144 0.32 -6.93 2.77
N GLY A 145 0.15 -5.66 2.38
CA GLY A 145 -0.87 -4.75 2.92
C GLY A 145 -2.31 -5.24 2.76
N GLN A 146 -2.58 -6.18 1.85
CA GLN A 146 -3.89 -6.84 1.74
C GLN A 146 -4.34 -7.58 3.01
N PHE A 147 -3.37 -7.97 3.85
CA PHE A 147 -3.62 -8.65 5.13
C PHE A 147 -3.71 -7.66 6.31
N SER A 148 -3.63 -6.35 6.06
CA SER A 148 -3.83 -5.35 7.10
C SER A 148 -5.31 -5.14 7.41
N ASP A 149 -5.64 -5.02 8.70
CA ASP A 149 -6.96 -4.59 9.17
C ASP A 149 -7.05 -3.06 9.38
N THR A 150 -5.94 -2.34 9.17
CA THR A 150 -5.84 -0.87 9.31
C THR A 150 -5.56 -0.19 7.97
N ALA A 151 -5.77 1.13 7.90
CA ALA A 151 -5.34 1.90 6.75
C ALA A 151 -3.82 1.78 6.53
N LEU A 152 -3.41 1.70 5.27
CA LEU A 152 -2.01 1.75 4.87
C LEU A 152 -1.59 3.22 4.78
N PHE A 153 -0.39 3.53 5.27
CA PHE A 153 0.15 4.88 5.27
C PHE A 153 1.14 5.07 4.11
N SER A 154 1.12 6.22 3.46
CA SER A 154 2.19 6.68 2.58
C SER A 154 3.49 6.92 3.37
N ILE A 155 4.61 7.07 2.66
CA ILE A 155 5.91 7.39 3.29
C ILE A 155 5.81 8.68 4.11
N GLN A 156 5.13 9.70 3.57
CA GLN A 156 4.92 10.98 4.24
C GLN A 156 4.10 10.82 5.53
N GLU A 157 2.98 10.09 5.48
CA GLU A 157 2.14 9.85 6.65
C GLU A 157 2.86 9.06 7.75
N ILE A 158 3.76 8.14 7.39
CA ILE A 158 4.62 7.45 8.37
C ILE A 158 5.61 8.43 9.00
N ALA A 159 6.25 9.27 8.20
CA ALA A 159 7.20 10.25 8.71
C ALA A 159 6.52 11.24 9.69
N GLU A 160 5.35 11.75 9.32
CA GLU A 160 4.54 12.63 10.16
C GLU A 160 4.08 11.92 11.44
N LYS A 161 3.50 10.72 11.34
CA LYS A 161 2.96 9.98 12.48
C LYS A 161 4.00 9.66 13.56
N TYR A 162 5.21 9.26 13.16
CA TYR A 162 6.22 8.79 14.11
C TYR A 162 7.25 9.87 14.47
N PHE A 163 7.51 10.84 13.58
CA PHE A 163 8.58 11.82 13.76
C PHE A 163 8.12 13.27 13.70
N ASN A 164 6.82 13.55 13.52
CA ASN A 164 6.25 14.88 13.33
C ASN A 164 6.94 15.67 12.20
N ASP A 165 7.30 14.95 11.13
CA ASP A 165 8.09 15.45 10.00
C ASP A 165 7.17 15.68 8.78
N THR A 166 6.61 16.88 8.69
CA THR A 166 5.58 17.25 7.68
C THR A 166 6.14 17.55 6.29
N ASP A 167 7.45 17.77 6.19
CA ASP A 167 8.18 18.12 4.96
C ASP A 167 9.25 17.07 4.62
N PHE A 168 9.06 15.85 5.10
CA PHE A 168 9.99 14.74 4.91
C PHE A 168 10.30 14.47 3.43
N ASP A 169 11.59 14.40 3.09
CA ASP A 169 12.02 14.10 1.73
C ASP A 169 11.75 12.63 1.36
N THR A 170 10.58 12.39 0.78
CA THR A 170 10.18 11.06 0.28
C THR A 170 11.02 10.58 -0.91
N SER A 171 11.75 11.46 -1.61
CA SER A 171 12.58 11.09 -2.76
C SER A 171 13.77 10.21 -2.39
N VAL A 172 14.12 10.15 -1.10
CA VAL A 172 15.08 9.19 -0.53
C VAL A 172 14.66 7.74 -0.81
N PHE A 173 13.36 7.47 -1.01
CA PHE A 173 12.84 6.14 -1.34
C PHE A 173 12.58 6.05 -2.83
N VAL A 174 13.36 5.24 -3.53
CA VAL A 174 13.16 4.97 -4.94
C VAL A 174 12.52 3.61 -5.10
N LYS A 175 11.31 3.59 -5.67
CA LYS A 175 10.64 2.34 -6.01
C LYS A 175 11.47 1.60 -7.06
N LEU A 176 11.79 0.35 -6.79
CA LEU A 176 12.46 -0.51 -7.73
C LEU A 176 11.40 -0.96 -8.74
N GLU A 177 11.57 -0.55 -10.00
CA GLU A 177 10.90 -1.19 -11.12
C GLU A 177 11.18 -2.69 -10.97
N ALA A 178 10.12 -3.50 -10.84
CA ALA A 178 10.29 -4.93 -10.78
C ALA A 178 10.99 -5.36 -12.06
N ASP A 179 12.26 -5.76 -11.98
CA ASP A 179 12.82 -6.71 -12.92
C ASP A 179 11.86 -7.89 -12.88
N LYS A 180 11.03 -7.99 -13.92
CA LYS A 180 10.15 -9.12 -14.15
C LYS A 180 11.03 -10.36 -14.35
N LYS A 181 11.48 -10.97 -13.27
CA LYS A 181 11.83 -12.38 -13.27
C LYS A 181 10.52 -13.14 -13.21
N GLU A 182 9.96 -13.29 -14.40
CA GLU A 182 8.85 -14.17 -14.70
C GLU A 182 9.16 -15.57 -14.17
N VAL A 183 8.42 -16.00 -13.14
CA VAL A 183 8.08 -17.41 -13.04
C VAL A 183 7.08 -17.65 -14.18
N VAL A 184 7.56 -18.37 -15.18
CA VAL A 184 6.91 -18.75 -16.43
C VAL A 184 5.40 -18.89 -16.29
N LYS A 185 4.66 -17.94 -16.87
CA LYS A 185 3.37 -18.21 -17.51
C LYS A 185 3.36 -17.54 -18.88
N LYS A 186 3.07 -18.38 -19.88
CA LYS A 186 3.03 -18.21 -21.34
C LYS A 186 2.75 -16.79 -21.88
N PRO A 187 3.27 -16.46 -23.09
CA PRO A 187 3.37 -15.09 -23.57
C PRO A 187 1.98 -14.51 -23.86
N SER A 188 1.71 -13.29 -23.39
CA SER A 188 0.64 -12.48 -23.95
C SER A 188 0.98 -10.99 -23.89
N LYS A 189 1.30 -10.47 -25.08
CA LYS A 189 1.06 -9.15 -25.68
C LYS A 189 1.24 -7.88 -24.83
N GLN A 190 2.00 -6.95 -25.42
CA GLN A 190 2.19 -5.53 -25.09
C GLN A 190 1.18 -4.96 -24.08
N LYS A 191 1.68 -4.41 -22.97
CA LYS A 191 0.89 -3.68 -21.96
C LYS A 191 0.07 -2.60 -22.67
N SER A 192 -1.23 -2.84 -22.84
CA SER A 192 -2.16 -1.82 -23.33
C SER A 192 -2.23 -0.68 -22.32
N LYS A 193 -2.37 0.56 -22.81
CA LYS A 193 -2.69 1.75 -22.01
C LYS A 193 -3.74 1.41 -20.93
N HIS A 194 -3.56 1.92 -19.72
CA HIS A 194 -4.51 1.72 -18.64
C HIS A 194 -5.90 2.18 -19.09
N LYS A 195 -6.92 1.34 -18.89
CA LYS A 195 -8.27 1.59 -19.41
C LYS A 195 -8.94 2.72 -18.64
N THR A 196 -9.29 3.80 -19.32
CA THR A 196 -9.85 5.03 -18.73
C THR A 196 -11.37 5.03 -18.67
N SER A 197 -12.05 3.96 -19.11
CA SER A 197 -13.51 3.85 -19.16
C SER A 197 -14.03 2.45 -18.83
N PHE A 198 -15.33 2.37 -18.49
CA PHE A 198 -16.04 1.10 -18.34
C PHE A 198 -16.36 0.46 -19.69
N GLY A 199 -16.65 1.27 -20.70
CA GLY A 199 -16.85 0.83 -22.10
C GLY A 199 -18.11 -0.01 -22.25
N TYR A 200 -19.27 0.64 -22.29
CA TYR A 200 -20.55 -0.01 -22.55
C TYR A 200 -20.57 -0.64 -23.95
N LYS A 201 -21.08 -1.86 -24.08
CA LYS A 201 -21.01 -2.64 -25.32
C LYS A 201 -22.14 -2.34 -26.30
N ASN A 202 -23.29 -1.89 -25.81
CA ASN A 202 -24.44 -1.63 -26.65
C ASN A 202 -24.37 -0.21 -27.22
N ARG A 203 -24.80 -0.04 -28.48
CA ARG A 203 -24.90 1.27 -29.14
C ARG A 203 -26.11 2.06 -28.65
N ASP A 204 -27.18 1.37 -28.27
CA ASP A 204 -28.36 1.98 -27.67
C ASP A 204 -28.18 2.11 -26.16
N THR A 205 -28.09 3.34 -25.65
CA THR A 205 -27.91 3.64 -24.23
C THR A 205 -29.24 3.91 -23.51
N SER A 206 -30.36 4.07 -24.24
CA SER A 206 -31.65 4.47 -23.67
C SER A 206 -32.17 3.48 -22.62
N LYS A 207 -31.92 2.18 -22.82
CA LYS A 207 -32.26 1.12 -21.86
C LYS A 207 -31.43 1.18 -20.58
N LEU A 208 -30.17 1.65 -20.65
CA LEU A 208 -29.28 1.69 -19.49
C LEU A 208 -29.79 2.68 -18.43
N LEU A 209 -30.20 3.88 -18.83
CA LEU A 209 -30.79 4.85 -17.90
C LEU A 209 -32.04 4.28 -17.21
N SER A 210 -32.93 3.64 -17.97
CA SER A 210 -34.15 3.03 -17.42
C SER A 210 -33.82 1.98 -16.36
N VAL A 211 -32.85 1.12 -16.64
CA VAL A 211 -32.39 0.09 -15.70
C VAL A 211 -31.73 0.69 -14.46
N ILE A 212 -30.91 1.74 -14.60
CA ILE A 212 -30.31 2.42 -13.45
C ILE A 212 -31.39 3.09 -12.58
N LYS A 213 -32.40 3.71 -13.19
CA LYS A 213 -33.54 4.31 -12.47
C LYS A 213 -34.34 3.26 -11.70
N GLN A 214 -34.61 2.12 -12.32
CA GLN A 214 -35.32 1.02 -11.66
C GLN A 214 -34.51 0.39 -10.53
N LEU A 215 -33.19 0.19 -10.72
CA LEU A 215 -32.30 -0.25 -9.64
C LEU A 215 -32.27 0.78 -8.50
N HIS A 216 -32.18 2.06 -8.82
CA HIS A 216 -32.25 3.13 -7.82
C HIS A 216 -33.53 3.08 -6.99
N PHE A 217 -34.68 2.89 -7.64
CA PHE A 217 -35.96 2.77 -6.96
C PHE A 217 -36.10 1.48 -6.13
N ARG A 218 -35.63 0.34 -6.64
CA ARG A 218 -35.85 -0.98 -6.03
C ARG A 218 -34.94 -1.27 -4.85
N ILE A 219 -33.69 -0.81 -4.89
CA ILE A 219 -32.66 -1.15 -3.89
C ILE A 219 -32.05 0.07 -3.21
N GLU A 220 -32.63 1.25 -3.38
CA GLU A 220 -32.06 2.53 -2.93
C GLU A 220 -30.59 2.68 -3.38
N LEU A 221 -30.31 2.49 -4.67
CA LEU A 221 -28.94 2.39 -5.20
C LEU A 221 -28.06 3.59 -4.82
N LEU A 222 -28.62 4.81 -4.91
CA LEU A 222 -27.91 6.08 -4.83
C LEU A 222 -28.46 6.94 -3.70
N ASP A 223 -27.59 7.75 -3.12
CA ASP A 223 -27.92 8.80 -2.16
C ASP A 223 -28.41 10.07 -2.88
N ASN A 224 -29.08 10.98 -2.17
CA ASN A 224 -29.65 12.22 -2.72
C ASN A 224 -28.63 13.21 -3.34
N ARG A 225 -27.33 13.01 -3.11
CA ARG A 225 -26.22 13.76 -3.73
C ARG A 225 -25.90 13.32 -5.15
N THR A 226 -26.42 12.16 -5.59
CA THR A 226 -26.15 11.62 -6.92
C THR A 226 -27.44 11.21 -7.62
N THR A 227 -27.60 11.60 -8.88
CA THR A 227 -28.75 11.19 -9.69
C THR A 227 -28.47 9.93 -10.52
N PRO A 228 -29.52 9.16 -10.90
CA PRO A 228 -29.39 8.06 -11.86
C PRO A 228 -28.69 8.46 -13.17
N GLU A 229 -28.96 9.66 -13.68
CA GLU A 229 -28.35 10.22 -14.90
C GLU A 229 -26.84 10.45 -14.72
N GLN A 230 -26.41 10.90 -13.54
CA GLN A 230 -25.00 11.08 -13.24
C GLN A 230 -24.23 9.74 -13.23
N LEU A 231 -24.84 8.69 -12.66
CA LEU A 231 -24.28 7.33 -12.70
C LEU A 231 -24.25 6.79 -14.12
N GLU A 232 -25.31 6.95 -14.90
CA GLU A 232 -25.33 6.55 -16.31
C GLU A 232 -24.20 7.23 -17.09
N LYS A 233 -24.08 8.56 -16.97
CA LYS A 233 -23.04 9.34 -17.66
C LYS A 233 -21.63 8.88 -17.29
N LEU A 234 -21.38 8.52 -16.02
CA LEU A 234 -20.10 7.91 -15.62
C LEU A 234 -19.90 6.53 -16.25
N LEU A 235 -20.92 5.68 -16.28
CA LEU A 235 -20.84 4.33 -16.86
C LEU A 235 -20.58 4.38 -18.38
N LEU A 236 -21.06 5.41 -19.06
CA LEU A 236 -20.89 5.65 -20.49
C LEU A 236 -19.65 6.47 -20.86
N ALA A 237 -18.99 7.11 -19.89
CA ALA A 237 -17.86 8.00 -20.14
C ALA A 237 -16.71 7.31 -20.89
N GLU A 238 -16.12 8.00 -21.86
CA GLU A 238 -14.90 7.56 -22.57
C GLU A 238 -13.64 7.68 -21.72
N ASN A 239 -13.67 8.60 -20.74
CA ASN A 239 -12.62 8.79 -19.75
C ASN A 239 -13.20 9.19 -18.38
N PHE A 240 -12.75 8.54 -17.31
CA PHE A 240 -13.15 8.88 -15.94
C PHE A 240 -12.77 10.31 -15.53
N ASN A 241 -11.74 10.88 -16.16
CA ASN A 241 -11.31 12.26 -15.89
C ASN A 241 -12.31 13.30 -16.39
N ASP A 242 -13.21 12.94 -17.31
CA ASP A 242 -14.23 13.84 -17.86
C ASP A 242 -15.43 13.99 -16.92
N ILE A 243 -15.44 13.26 -15.80
CA ILE A 243 -16.48 13.29 -14.78
C ILE A 243 -15.92 14.02 -13.56
N ASP A 244 -16.50 15.17 -13.21
CA ASP A 244 -16.07 16.05 -12.12
C ASP A 244 -16.81 15.81 -10.79
N TYR A 245 -17.78 14.91 -10.78
CA TYR A 245 -18.56 14.55 -9.60
C TYR A 245 -18.31 13.12 -9.12
N LEU A 246 -18.76 12.84 -7.90
CA LEU A 246 -18.72 11.53 -7.26
C LEU A 246 -20.11 10.88 -7.28
N ILE A 247 -20.11 9.55 -7.28
CA ILE A 247 -21.29 8.68 -7.15
C ILE A 247 -21.38 8.21 -5.70
N TYR A 248 -22.39 8.67 -4.99
CA TYR A 248 -22.68 8.27 -3.61
C TYR A 248 -23.69 7.13 -3.61
N LEU A 249 -23.27 5.97 -3.13
CA LEU A 249 -24.11 4.77 -3.01
C LEU A 249 -24.88 4.80 -1.69
N GLN A 250 -26.15 4.40 -1.73
CA GLN A 250 -27.02 4.30 -0.55
C GLN A 250 -27.37 2.85 -0.18
N CYS A 251 -27.30 1.93 -1.15
CA CYS A 251 -27.54 0.50 -0.96
C CYS A 251 -26.42 -0.20 -0.18
N GLU A 252 -26.66 -1.43 0.27
CA GLU A 252 -25.62 -2.25 0.91
C GLU A 252 -24.51 -2.61 -0.10
N THR A 253 -23.26 -2.71 0.37
CA THR A 253 -22.11 -3.02 -0.50
C THR A 253 -22.24 -4.40 -1.15
N THR A 254 -22.93 -5.34 -0.51
CA THR A 254 -23.30 -6.66 -1.03
C THR A 254 -24.23 -6.57 -2.24
N GLN A 255 -25.27 -5.74 -2.16
CA GLN A 255 -26.20 -5.50 -3.27
C GLN A 255 -25.49 -4.81 -4.43
N PHE A 256 -24.69 -3.78 -4.16
CA PHE A 256 -23.92 -3.12 -5.21
C PHE A 256 -22.90 -4.05 -5.88
N SER A 257 -22.22 -4.91 -5.10
CA SER A 257 -21.32 -5.93 -5.65
C SER A 257 -22.04 -6.88 -6.60
N TYR A 258 -23.26 -7.28 -6.24
CA TYR A 258 -24.09 -8.12 -7.10
C TYR A 258 -24.57 -7.39 -8.35
N VAL A 259 -25.00 -6.12 -8.26
CA VAL A 259 -25.32 -5.28 -9.43
C VAL A 259 -24.13 -5.20 -10.38
N VAL A 260 -22.91 -4.98 -9.87
CA VAL A 260 -21.68 -4.96 -10.68
C VAL A 260 -21.41 -6.31 -11.34
N LYS A 261 -21.65 -7.42 -10.64
CA LYS A 261 -21.52 -8.79 -11.18
C LYS A 261 -22.44 -9.01 -12.37
N GLU A 262 -23.71 -8.63 -12.25
CA GLU A 262 -24.73 -8.84 -13.28
C GLU A 262 -24.58 -7.86 -14.46
N LEU A 263 -24.24 -6.60 -14.19
CA LEU A 263 -23.99 -5.61 -15.25
C LEU A 263 -22.71 -5.91 -16.05
N LYS A 264 -21.76 -6.66 -15.50
CA LYS A 264 -20.44 -6.92 -16.10
C LYS A 264 -20.49 -7.39 -17.56
N SER A 265 -21.49 -8.20 -17.94
CA SER A 265 -21.62 -8.75 -19.29
C SER A 265 -21.87 -7.66 -20.34
N TYR A 266 -22.46 -6.52 -19.96
CA TYR A 266 -22.79 -5.40 -20.84
C TYR A 266 -21.66 -4.38 -21.00
N PHE A 267 -20.55 -4.53 -20.28
CA PHE A 267 -19.41 -3.60 -20.34
C PHE A 267 -18.11 -4.34 -20.64
N HIS A 268 -17.16 -3.67 -21.28
CA HIS A 268 -15.83 -4.22 -21.52
C HIS A 268 -15.00 -4.31 -20.23
N ASN A 269 -15.17 -3.34 -19.33
CA ASN A 269 -14.28 -3.14 -18.18
C ASN A 269 -15.00 -2.87 -16.86
N LEU A 270 -16.31 -3.10 -16.75
CA LEU A 270 -17.00 -2.96 -15.47
C LEU A 270 -16.61 -4.13 -14.54
N LYS A 271 -15.65 -3.86 -13.66
CA LYS A 271 -15.13 -4.82 -12.67
C LYS A 271 -14.60 -4.06 -11.45
N PRO A 272 -14.49 -4.72 -10.28
CA PRO A 272 -14.09 -4.05 -9.04
C PRO A 272 -12.84 -3.17 -9.15
N THR A 273 -11.78 -3.66 -9.79
CA THR A 273 -10.53 -2.91 -9.97
C THR A 273 -10.65 -1.67 -10.86
N THR A 274 -11.59 -1.68 -11.81
CA THR A 274 -11.84 -0.50 -12.67
C THR A 274 -12.76 0.50 -11.98
N ILE A 275 -13.70 0.02 -11.17
CA ILE A 275 -14.53 0.87 -10.30
C ILE A 275 -13.66 1.62 -9.30
N GLU A 276 -12.76 0.93 -8.59
CA GLU A 276 -11.82 1.57 -7.66
C GLU A 276 -10.91 2.57 -8.40
N ARG A 277 -10.32 2.17 -9.53
CA ARG A 277 -9.45 3.05 -10.32
C ARG A 277 -10.15 4.31 -10.82
N SER A 278 -11.45 4.25 -11.08
CA SER A 278 -12.19 5.46 -11.48
C SER A 278 -12.11 6.56 -10.40
N GLY A 279 -11.96 6.17 -9.13
CA GLY A 279 -11.96 7.11 -8.00
C GLY A 279 -13.31 7.81 -7.79
N LYS A 280 -14.38 7.36 -8.46
CA LYS A 280 -15.68 8.07 -8.49
C LYS A 280 -16.72 7.55 -7.52
N PHE A 281 -16.53 6.38 -6.90
CA PHE A 281 -17.58 5.76 -6.07
C PHE A 281 -17.31 5.93 -4.58
N ILE A 282 -18.33 6.39 -3.86
CA ILE A 282 -18.34 6.56 -2.41
C ILE A 282 -19.41 5.63 -1.82
N THR A 283 -19.08 4.91 -0.76
CA THR A 283 -20.00 4.01 -0.05
C THR A 283 -21.03 4.78 0.77
N LYS A 284 -22.08 4.10 1.23
CA LYS A 284 -23.07 4.63 2.18
C LYS A 284 -22.45 5.27 3.44
N THR A 285 -21.32 4.73 3.89
CA THR A 285 -20.58 5.23 5.07
C THR A 285 -19.69 6.44 4.76
N GLY A 286 -19.67 6.94 3.52
CA GLY A 286 -18.85 8.09 3.11
C GLY A 286 -17.41 7.76 2.73
N ALA A 287 -17.01 6.48 2.71
CA ALA A 287 -15.65 6.07 2.34
C ALA A 287 -15.53 5.82 0.84
N ALA A 288 -14.33 5.98 0.26
CA ALA A 288 -14.08 5.59 -1.12
C ALA A 288 -14.27 4.06 -1.30
N LEU A 289 -15.02 3.67 -2.32
CA LEU A 289 -15.28 2.27 -2.64
C LEU A 289 -14.04 1.61 -3.26
N ARG A 290 -13.45 0.64 -2.56
CA ARG A 290 -12.27 -0.11 -3.02
C ARG A 290 -12.69 -1.44 -3.65
N ALA A 291 -11.87 -2.00 -4.54
CA ALA A 291 -12.16 -3.28 -5.18
C ALA A 291 -12.30 -4.41 -4.14
N GLY A 292 -11.51 -4.34 -3.08
CA GLY A 292 -11.59 -5.26 -1.94
C GLY A 292 -12.96 -5.28 -1.27
N ASN A 293 -13.66 -4.14 -1.20
CA ASN A 293 -15.03 -4.09 -0.66
C ASN A 293 -15.99 -4.92 -1.52
N LEU A 294 -15.85 -4.87 -2.84
CA LEU A 294 -16.72 -5.61 -3.76
C LEU A 294 -16.37 -7.10 -3.80
N TYR A 295 -15.09 -7.45 -3.79
CA TYR A 295 -14.66 -8.85 -3.77
C TYR A 295 -15.07 -9.57 -2.47
N LYS A 296 -14.92 -8.92 -1.31
CA LYS A 296 -15.29 -9.52 0.00
C LYS A 296 -16.80 -9.65 0.19
N ASN A 297 -17.58 -8.76 -0.40
CA ASN A 297 -19.05 -8.76 -0.30
C ASN A 297 -19.73 -9.50 -1.47
N LYS A 298 -18.99 -10.35 -2.19
CA LYS A 298 -19.55 -11.16 -3.27
C LYS A 298 -20.38 -12.30 -2.66
N ILE A 299 -21.69 -12.12 -2.62
CA ILE A 299 -22.67 -13.13 -2.22
C ILE A 299 -23.57 -13.46 -3.41
N ASP A 300 -24.01 -14.72 -3.51
CA ASP A 300 -24.85 -15.17 -4.64
C ASP A 300 -26.34 -14.84 -4.47
N SER A 301 -26.76 -14.53 -3.24
CA SER A 301 -28.15 -14.18 -2.91
C SER A 301 -28.23 -12.97 -1.97
N PRO A 302 -27.95 -11.76 -2.47
CA PRO A 302 -28.20 -10.54 -1.70
C PRO A 302 -29.70 -10.27 -1.53
N LYS A 303 -30.02 -9.31 -0.65
CA LYS A 303 -31.37 -8.74 -0.57
C LYS A 303 -31.79 -8.20 -1.93
N GLU A 304 -33.08 -8.37 -2.27
CA GLU A 304 -33.67 -7.99 -3.55
C GLU A 304 -33.02 -8.60 -4.79
N LYS A 305 -32.30 -9.73 -4.68
CA LYS A 305 -31.66 -10.42 -5.82
C LYS A 305 -32.59 -10.60 -7.02
N GLU A 306 -33.78 -11.16 -6.81
CA GLU A 306 -34.74 -11.41 -7.90
C GLU A 306 -35.14 -10.11 -8.61
N GLU A 307 -35.29 -9.03 -7.86
CA GLU A 307 -35.64 -7.74 -8.41
C GLU A 307 -34.47 -7.11 -9.17
N ILE A 308 -33.23 -7.30 -8.71
CA ILE A 308 -32.01 -6.91 -9.44
C ILE A 308 -31.92 -7.70 -10.76
N ASP A 309 -32.10 -9.02 -10.70
CA ASP A 309 -32.02 -9.92 -11.86
C ASP A 309 -33.07 -9.53 -12.92
N LYS A 310 -34.34 -9.40 -12.53
CA LYS A 310 -35.44 -8.96 -13.40
C LYS A 310 -35.16 -7.60 -14.03
N THR A 311 -34.57 -6.67 -13.29
CA THR A 311 -34.28 -5.32 -13.79
C THR A 311 -33.15 -5.37 -14.82
N ILE A 312 -32.06 -6.08 -14.53
CA ILE A 312 -30.89 -6.14 -15.43
C ILE A 312 -31.17 -6.97 -16.68
N GLN A 313 -32.06 -7.96 -16.62
CA GLN A 313 -32.53 -8.71 -17.80
C GLN A 313 -33.15 -7.81 -18.88
N GLN A 314 -33.66 -6.62 -18.53
CA GLN A 314 -34.20 -5.67 -19.51
C GLN A 314 -33.12 -5.08 -20.45
N LEU A 315 -31.83 -5.25 -20.12
CA LEU A 315 -30.71 -4.89 -20.99
C LEU A 315 -30.43 -5.92 -22.10
N GLN A 316 -31.03 -7.12 -22.03
CA GLN A 316 -30.93 -8.14 -23.08
C GLN A 316 -31.72 -7.73 -24.34
#